data_AF-A0A4Q5NII4-F1
#
_entry.id   AF-A0A4Q5NII4-F1
#
_cell.length_a   1.000
_cell.length_b   1.000
_cell.length_c   1.000
_cell.angle_alpha   90.00
_cell.angle_beta   90.00
_cell.angle_gamma   90.00
#
_symmetry.space_group_name_H-M   'P 1'
#
loop_
_entity.id
_entity.type
_entity.pdbx_description
1 polymer ?
#
loop_
_entity_poly.entity_id
_entity_poly.type
_entity_poly.pdbx_seq_one_letter_code
_entity_poly.pdbx_strand_id
1 'polypeptide(L)'
;MSVEKKPRAPRSGQLASDATPVSTEVETQETSSTASEAPQTEAQFSRDGESLSPADAFPDFAVDPDEITRRTQMLKDYVRNHMIDGEDYGVIPGGGMKPTLFKAGAEKLNAVFGLSPFVEVIAREENWDDGFVSYEVKVSLLNKRSDRIDAEGIGSCNSRERRYKNQDAANIANTVLKMAKKRALVDATLSATRASGMFTQDLEDMDLSEPAPRYGT
;
A
#
# COMPACT_ATOMS: atom_id res chain seq x y z
N MET A 1 -57.97 25.47 6.40
CA MET A 1 -58.54 24.12 6.18
C MET A 1 -57.44 23.09 6.43
N SER A 2 -57.85 21.96 6.98
CA SER A 2 -57.12 21.05 7.86
C SER A 2 -55.86 20.40 7.28
N VAL A 3 -54.89 20.25 8.18
CA VAL A 3 -53.70 19.38 8.06
C VAL A 3 -54.15 17.94 8.31
N GLU A 4 -53.88 17.02 7.39
CA GLU A 4 -54.16 15.59 7.59
C GLU A 4 -52.86 14.79 7.72
N LYS A 5 -52.58 14.37 8.96
CA LYS A 5 -51.47 13.50 9.35
C LYS A 5 -51.85 12.03 9.08
N LYS A 6 -50.98 11.28 8.42
CA LYS A 6 -51.10 9.82 8.23
C LYS A 6 -50.32 9.06 9.34
N PRO A 7 -50.82 7.94 9.90
CA PRO A 7 -50.36 7.40 11.18
C PRO A 7 -49.13 6.48 11.10
N ARG A 8 -48.42 6.40 12.22
CA ARG A 8 -47.20 5.61 12.50
C ARG A 8 -47.60 4.26 13.11
N ALA A 9 -46.97 3.16 12.68
CA ALA A 9 -47.16 1.81 13.24
C ALA A 9 -46.10 1.49 14.34
N PRO A 10 -46.39 0.56 15.28
CA PRO A 10 -45.70 0.47 16.58
C PRO A 10 -44.44 -0.40 16.61
N ARG A 11 -43.58 -0.15 17.62
CA ARG A 11 -42.45 -0.97 18.08
C ARG A 11 -42.84 -1.76 19.35
N SER A 12 -42.46 -3.04 19.43
CA SER A 12 -42.16 -3.81 20.65
C SER A 12 -41.77 -5.25 20.24
N GLY A 13 -40.77 -5.95 20.80
CA GLY A 13 -40.06 -5.71 22.04
C GLY A 13 -38.76 -6.53 22.23
N GLN A 14 -38.07 -6.08 23.28
CA GLN A 14 -37.12 -6.67 24.24
C GLN A 14 -37.33 -8.17 24.60
N LEU A 15 -36.45 -8.97 25.24
CA LEU A 15 -35.25 -8.80 26.08
C LEU A 15 -34.61 -10.20 26.39
N ALA A 16 -33.46 -10.18 27.10
CA ALA A 16 -32.75 -11.23 27.88
C ALA A 16 -31.56 -11.91 27.16
N SER A 17 -30.27 -11.79 27.52
CA SER A 17 -29.49 -11.72 28.78
C SER A 17 -29.38 -13.03 29.54
N ASP A 18 -28.21 -13.69 29.50
CA ASP A 18 -27.52 -14.13 30.73
C ASP A 18 -26.04 -14.51 30.51
N ALA A 19 -25.28 -14.48 31.61
CA ALA A 19 -23.82 -14.45 31.69
C ALA A 19 -23.10 -15.82 31.91
N THR A 20 -21.79 -15.78 31.67
CA THR A 20 -20.60 -16.62 32.03
C THR A 20 -20.58 -17.33 33.41
N PRO A 21 -19.53 -18.10 33.83
CA PRO A 21 -18.22 -18.53 33.22
C PRO A 21 -17.87 -20.03 33.46
N VAL A 22 -16.66 -20.51 33.12
CA VAL A 22 -15.77 -21.32 34.00
C VAL A 22 -14.44 -21.70 33.28
N SER A 23 -13.33 -21.52 34.00
CA SER A 23 -11.94 -21.88 33.66
C SER A 23 -11.52 -23.14 34.40
N THR A 24 -10.73 -24.03 33.80
CA THR A 24 -9.98 -25.15 34.45
C THR A 24 -9.05 -25.76 33.38
N GLU A 25 -7.80 -26.18 33.53
CA GLU A 25 -6.68 -26.07 34.49
C GLU A 25 -5.44 -26.54 33.68
N VAL A 26 -4.25 -26.08 34.07
CA VAL A 26 -2.95 -26.52 33.53
C VAL A 26 -2.35 -27.49 34.53
N GLU A 27 -1.98 -28.71 34.11
CA GLU A 27 -1.06 -29.55 34.87
C GLU A 27 -0.32 -30.56 33.98
N THR A 28 1.00 -30.41 33.87
CA THR A 28 1.91 -31.51 33.54
C THR A 28 3.15 -31.37 34.43
N GLN A 29 3.27 -32.27 35.40
CA GLN A 29 4.46 -32.53 36.19
C GLN A 29 5.19 -33.78 35.66
N GLU A 30 6.54 -33.68 35.64
CA GLU A 30 7.54 -34.67 36.15
C GLU A 30 7.52 -36.12 35.58
N THR A 31 8.59 -36.91 35.50
CA THR A 31 10.03 -36.87 35.80
C THR A 31 10.64 -38.16 35.18
N SER A 32 11.97 -38.14 35.03
CA SER A 32 12.94 -39.26 34.94
C SER A 32 12.50 -40.73 34.96
N SER A 33 13.18 -41.57 34.16
CA SER A 33 13.98 -42.69 34.73
C SER A 33 14.91 -43.34 33.69
N THR A 34 15.97 -43.92 34.24
CA THR A 34 17.25 -44.37 33.69
C THR A 34 17.32 -45.86 33.32
N ALA A 35 18.25 -46.15 32.40
CA ALA A 35 19.15 -47.33 32.30
C ALA A 35 18.63 -48.69 31.78
N SER A 36 19.29 -49.25 30.75
CA SER A 36 20.04 -50.53 30.77
C SER A 36 20.58 -50.94 29.38
N GLU A 37 21.69 -51.69 29.33
CA GLU A 37 22.61 -51.97 28.22
C GLU A 37 22.28 -53.20 27.31
N ALA A 38 22.65 -53.05 26.01
CA ALA A 38 23.24 -54.01 25.03
C ALA A 38 22.44 -55.25 24.52
N PRO A 39 22.77 -55.90 23.36
CA PRO A 39 23.79 -55.62 22.33
C PRO A 39 23.26 -55.61 20.87
N GLN A 40 24.17 -55.32 19.93
CA GLN A 40 24.00 -55.21 18.48
C GLN A 40 23.69 -56.54 17.78
N THR A 41 22.78 -56.54 16.78
CA THR A 41 22.86 -57.42 15.60
C THR A 41 22.14 -56.73 14.43
N GLU A 42 22.82 -56.71 13.29
CA GLU A 42 22.49 -56.03 12.05
C GLU A 42 21.23 -56.59 11.36
N ALA A 43 20.39 -55.70 10.81
CA ALA A 43 19.55 -56.00 9.67
C ALA A 43 19.42 -54.72 8.81
N GLN A 44 20.07 -54.76 7.66
CA GLN A 44 20.05 -53.73 6.63
C GLN A 44 18.66 -53.61 6.01
N PHE A 45 18.11 -52.39 5.93
CA PHE A 45 17.28 -52.01 4.78
C PHE A 45 17.32 -50.51 4.55
N SER A 46 17.67 -50.18 3.32
CA SER A 46 17.91 -48.86 2.77
C SER A 46 16.70 -47.94 2.90
N ARG A 47 16.97 -46.73 3.38
CA ARG A 47 16.40 -45.46 2.93
C ARG A 47 17.36 -44.40 3.44
N ASP A 48 18.24 -43.93 2.58
CA ASP A 48 19.00 -42.72 2.84
C ASP A 48 17.97 -41.61 3.09
N GLY A 49 17.72 -41.36 4.37
CA GLY A 49 17.12 -40.14 4.83
C GLY A 49 18.14 -39.06 4.54
N GLU A 50 18.01 -38.43 3.39
CA GLU A 50 18.67 -37.16 3.11
C GLU A 50 18.00 -36.14 4.04
N SER A 51 18.50 -36.08 5.27
CA SER A 51 18.24 -35.00 6.19
C SER A 51 18.81 -33.75 5.54
N LEU A 52 17.95 -32.98 4.87
CA LEU A 52 18.30 -31.64 4.40
C LEU A 52 18.85 -30.87 5.61
N SER A 53 20.16 -30.65 5.62
CA SER A 53 20.78 -29.80 6.63
C SER A 53 20.27 -28.36 6.42
N PRO A 54 20.04 -27.57 7.48
CA PRO A 54 19.62 -26.17 7.35
C PRO A 54 20.70 -25.24 6.78
N ALA A 55 21.76 -25.78 6.19
CA ALA A 55 22.90 -25.04 5.68
C ALA A 55 22.70 -24.75 4.19
N ASP A 56 21.95 -23.67 3.91
CA ASP A 56 22.11 -22.75 2.77
C ASP A 56 20.90 -21.79 2.63
N ALA A 57 20.37 -21.29 3.75
CA ALA A 57 19.34 -20.25 3.74
C ALA A 57 19.91 -18.84 3.48
N PHE A 58 20.94 -18.74 2.62
CA PHE A 58 21.36 -17.44 2.11
C PHE A 58 20.36 -16.99 1.03
N PRO A 59 19.81 -15.76 1.12
CA PRO A 59 18.91 -15.26 0.10
C PRO A 59 19.67 -15.16 -1.21
N ASP A 60 19.28 -15.98 -2.19
CA ASP A 60 19.79 -15.90 -3.56
C ASP A 60 18.98 -14.87 -4.37
N PHE A 61 19.58 -14.39 -5.47
CA PHE A 61 18.88 -13.52 -6.40
C PHE A 61 17.75 -14.28 -7.07
N ALA A 62 16.51 -13.86 -6.80
CA ALA A 62 15.33 -14.44 -7.44
C ALA A 62 15.26 -14.19 -8.96
N VAL A 63 16.09 -13.27 -9.49
CA VAL A 63 16.16 -12.89 -10.90
C VAL A 63 17.60 -12.63 -11.30
N ASP A 64 17.98 -13.06 -12.49
CA ASP A 64 19.29 -12.79 -13.10
C ASP A 64 19.61 -11.28 -13.16
N PRO A 65 20.77 -10.83 -12.64
CA PRO A 65 21.21 -9.42 -12.71
C PRO A 65 21.22 -8.81 -14.11
N ASP A 66 21.51 -9.59 -15.15
CA ASP A 66 21.52 -9.10 -16.53
C ASP A 66 20.11 -8.74 -17.01
N GLU A 67 19.11 -9.53 -16.61
CA GLU A 67 17.70 -9.24 -16.88
C GLU A 67 17.21 -7.99 -16.12
N ILE A 68 17.66 -7.79 -14.87
CA ILE A 68 17.36 -6.56 -14.10
C ILE A 68 17.94 -5.34 -14.81
N THR A 69 19.19 -5.43 -15.27
CA THR A 69 19.89 -4.36 -16.00
C THR A 69 19.16 -4.02 -17.29
N ARG A 70 18.77 -5.04 -18.06
CA ARG A 70 17.99 -4.89 -19.30
C ARG A 70 16.65 -4.21 -19.05
N ARG A 71 15.88 -4.64 -18.04
CA ARG A 71 14.59 -4.02 -17.69
C ARG A 71 14.73 -2.57 -17.27
N THR A 72 15.77 -2.26 -16.49
CA THR A 72 16.07 -0.89 -16.06
C THR A 72 16.40 -0.01 -17.26
N GLN A 73 17.18 -0.51 -18.22
CA GLN A 73 17.53 0.23 -19.43
C GLN A 73 16.29 0.46 -20.31
N MET A 74 15.45 -0.56 -20.50
CA MET A 74 14.19 -0.42 -21.23
C MET A 74 13.28 0.65 -20.63
N LEU A 75 13.16 0.68 -19.30
CA LEU A 75 12.39 1.71 -18.60
C LEU A 75 12.97 3.11 -18.84
N LYS A 76 14.30 3.28 -18.67
CA LYS A 76 14.98 4.57 -18.92
C LYS A 76 14.77 5.08 -20.34
N ASP A 77 14.89 4.19 -21.32
CA ASP A 77 14.70 4.54 -22.73
C ASP A 77 13.23 4.85 -23.03
N TYR A 78 12.29 4.13 -22.41
CA TYR A 78 10.87 4.44 -22.54
C TYR A 78 10.54 5.84 -22.00
N VAL A 79 11.03 6.17 -20.80
CA VAL A 79 10.84 7.51 -20.21
C VAL A 79 11.41 8.58 -21.15
N ARG A 80 12.65 8.41 -21.61
CA ARG A 80 13.31 9.40 -22.48
C ARG A 80 12.55 9.65 -23.79
N ASN A 81 12.01 8.60 -24.39
CA ASN A 81 11.46 8.66 -25.75
C ASN A 81 9.94 8.87 -25.79
N HIS A 82 9.22 8.55 -24.71
CA HIS A 82 7.75 8.51 -24.69
C HIS A 82 7.08 9.26 -23.54
N MET A 83 7.86 9.76 -22.58
CA MET A 83 7.34 10.61 -21.49
C MET A 83 7.82 12.05 -21.64
N ILE A 84 6.94 12.98 -21.31
CA ILE A 84 7.08 14.41 -21.51
C ILE A 84 7.32 15.07 -20.14
N ASP A 85 8.43 15.79 -20.03
CA ASP A 85 8.73 16.61 -18.86
C ASP A 85 7.71 17.75 -18.70
N GLY A 86 7.21 17.95 -17.49
CA GLY A 86 6.10 18.84 -17.14
C GLY A 86 4.71 18.24 -17.27
N GLU A 87 4.52 17.12 -18.00
CA GLU A 87 3.22 16.46 -18.17
C GLU A 87 3.16 15.09 -17.47
N ASP A 88 4.13 14.22 -17.78
CA ASP A 88 4.19 12.87 -17.23
C ASP A 88 5.01 12.78 -15.95
N TYR A 89 6.03 13.63 -15.84
CA TYR A 89 6.90 13.79 -14.68
C TYR A 89 7.44 15.22 -14.64
N GLY A 90 8.02 15.64 -13.52
CA GLY A 90 8.71 16.93 -13.46
C GLY A 90 9.14 17.31 -12.06
N VAL A 91 9.97 18.34 -11.94
CA VAL A 91 10.40 18.87 -10.65
C VAL A 91 9.33 19.80 -10.09
N ILE A 92 8.83 19.53 -8.89
CA ILE A 92 7.91 20.41 -8.18
C ILE A 92 8.69 21.45 -7.35
N PRO A 93 8.18 22.69 -7.17
CA PRO A 93 8.84 23.69 -6.35
C PRO A 93 9.06 23.21 -4.92
N GLY A 94 10.31 23.31 -4.44
CA GLY A 94 10.72 22.79 -3.13
C GLY A 94 10.96 21.27 -3.09
N GLY A 95 10.84 20.59 -4.23
CA GLY A 95 11.30 19.23 -4.42
C GLY A 95 12.74 19.25 -4.96
N GLY A 96 13.61 18.39 -4.43
CA GLY A 96 15.03 18.32 -4.79
C GLY A 96 15.28 17.98 -6.28
N MET A 97 16.52 17.59 -6.61
CA MET A 97 16.93 17.39 -8.01
C MET A 97 16.18 16.29 -8.75
N LYS A 98 15.56 15.33 -8.05
CA LYS A 98 14.81 14.23 -8.68
C LYS A 98 13.41 14.68 -9.11
N PRO A 99 12.98 14.36 -10.34
CA PRO A 99 11.62 14.64 -10.77
C PRO A 99 10.62 13.79 -9.99
N THR A 100 9.37 14.24 -9.91
CA THR A 100 8.23 13.47 -9.40
C THR A 100 7.45 12.86 -10.55
N LEU A 101 6.97 11.61 -10.41
CA LEU A 101 6.05 11.00 -11.37
C LEU A 101 4.64 11.60 -11.21
N PHE A 102 4.05 12.08 -12.30
CA PHE A 102 2.68 12.58 -12.31
C PHE A 102 1.69 11.49 -12.74
N LYS A 103 0.39 11.80 -12.60
CA LYS A 103 -0.69 10.88 -12.94
C LYS A 103 -0.59 10.38 -14.38
N ALA A 104 -0.35 11.28 -15.33
CA ALA A 104 -0.25 10.93 -16.75
C ALA A 104 0.90 9.93 -16.99
N GLY A 105 2.05 10.16 -16.37
CA GLY A 105 3.18 9.23 -16.43
C GLY A 105 2.88 7.88 -15.79
N ALA A 106 2.23 7.87 -14.61
CA ALA A 106 1.82 6.62 -13.96
C ALA A 106 0.85 5.81 -14.83
N GLU A 107 -0.10 6.46 -15.51
CA GLU A 107 -1.03 5.80 -16.43
C GLU A 107 -0.33 5.23 -17.66
N LYS A 108 0.66 5.95 -18.23
CA LYS A 108 1.49 5.44 -19.34
C LYS A 108 2.30 4.21 -18.92
N LEU A 109 2.95 4.28 -17.77
CA LEU A 109 3.72 3.15 -17.24
C LEU A 109 2.81 1.94 -16.99
N ASN A 110 1.67 2.11 -16.33
CA ASN A 110 0.72 1.02 -16.13
C ASN A 110 0.28 0.38 -17.45
N ALA A 111 0.01 1.19 -18.49
CA ALA A 111 -0.36 0.69 -19.80
C ALA A 111 0.74 -0.18 -20.43
N VAL A 112 1.99 0.27 -20.39
CA VAL A 112 3.15 -0.43 -21.00
C VAL A 112 3.51 -1.71 -20.27
N PHE A 113 3.42 -1.70 -18.94
CA PHE A 113 3.72 -2.88 -18.13
C PHE A 113 2.57 -3.91 -18.13
N GLY A 114 1.40 -3.55 -18.70
CA GLY A 114 0.22 -4.42 -18.73
C GLY A 114 -0.48 -4.50 -17.37
N LEU A 115 -0.44 -3.42 -16.60
CA LEU A 115 -1.02 -3.31 -15.26
C LEU A 115 -2.42 -2.69 -15.33
N SER A 116 -3.31 -3.17 -14.48
CA SER A 116 -4.69 -2.66 -14.34
C SER A 116 -4.91 -2.20 -12.90
N PRO A 117 -5.17 -0.90 -12.66
CA PRO A 117 -5.43 -0.40 -11.33
C PRO A 117 -6.85 -0.71 -10.86
N PHE A 118 -6.97 -1.27 -9.66
CA PHE A 118 -8.20 -1.39 -8.89
C PHE A 118 -8.13 -0.43 -7.71
N VAL A 119 -9.15 0.43 -7.57
CA VAL A 119 -9.17 1.50 -6.58
C VAL A 119 -10.17 1.17 -5.48
N GLU A 120 -9.72 1.24 -4.23
CA GLU A 120 -10.53 1.01 -3.04
C GLU A 120 -10.39 2.22 -2.09
N VAL A 121 -11.51 2.81 -1.68
CA VAL A 121 -11.50 3.83 -0.61
C VAL A 121 -11.57 3.08 0.72
N ILE A 122 -10.45 3.02 1.44
CA ILE A 122 -10.32 2.20 2.64
C ILE A 122 -10.63 2.98 3.93
N ALA A 123 -10.53 4.31 3.91
CA ALA A 123 -11.00 5.17 5.00
C ALA A 123 -11.65 6.44 4.48
N ARG A 124 -12.72 6.87 5.17
CA ARG A 124 -13.48 8.09 4.89
C ARG A 124 -13.89 8.74 6.21
N GLU A 125 -13.46 9.97 6.42
CA GLU A 125 -13.89 10.81 7.54
C GLU A 125 -14.46 12.10 6.98
N GLU A 126 -15.71 12.41 7.29
CA GLU A 126 -16.40 13.62 6.82
C GLU A 126 -17.16 14.24 7.99
N ASN A 127 -16.50 15.16 8.70
CA ASN A 127 -17.10 15.97 9.73
C ASN A 127 -17.46 17.33 9.15
N TRP A 128 -18.70 17.45 8.67
CA TRP A 128 -19.19 18.68 8.05
C TRP A 128 -19.34 19.84 9.04
N ASP A 129 -19.59 19.54 10.32
CA ASP A 129 -19.73 20.57 11.36
C ASP A 129 -18.37 21.21 11.70
N ASP A 130 -17.29 20.43 11.69
CA ASP A 130 -15.90 20.88 11.90
C ASP A 130 -15.20 21.32 10.60
N GLY A 131 -15.89 21.23 9.45
CA GLY A 131 -15.30 21.53 8.15
C GLY A 131 -14.09 20.64 7.83
N PHE A 132 -14.17 19.35 8.16
CA PHE A 132 -13.09 18.40 7.98
C PHE A 132 -13.49 17.23 7.08
N VAL A 133 -12.64 16.94 6.09
CA VAL A 133 -12.74 15.73 5.27
C VAL A 133 -11.37 15.10 5.10
N SER A 134 -11.31 13.77 5.20
CA SER A 134 -10.12 12.95 5.01
C SER A 134 -10.46 11.68 4.26
N TYR A 135 -9.61 11.30 3.31
CA TYR A 135 -9.75 10.04 2.57
C TYR A 135 -8.42 9.30 2.54
N GLU A 136 -8.50 7.99 2.71
CA GLU A 136 -7.41 7.06 2.46
C GLU A 136 -7.85 6.08 1.36
N VAL A 137 -6.99 5.92 0.36
CA VAL A 137 -7.26 5.13 -0.83
C VAL A 137 -6.14 4.14 -1.02
N LYS A 138 -6.51 2.89 -1.30
CA LYS A 138 -5.62 1.85 -1.80
C LYS A 138 -5.80 1.67 -3.30
N VAL A 139 -4.69 1.49 -4.01
CA VAL A 139 -4.69 1.03 -5.39
C VAL A 139 -3.93 -0.29 -5.47
N SER A 140 -4.58 -1.33 -6.00
CA SER A 140 -3.94 -2.62 -6.29
C SER A 140 -3.76 -2.76 -7.80
N LEU A 141 -2.53 -3.04 -8.25
CA LEU A 141 -2.18 -3.19 -9.67
C LEU A 141 -2.19 -4.67 -10.05
N LEU A 142 -3.21 -5.07 -10.82
CA LEU A 142 -3.31 -6.41 -11.38
C LEU A 142 -2.48 -6.51 -12.66
N ASN A 143 -1.63 -7.52 -12.75
CA ASN A 143 -0.93 -7.85 -13.98
C ASN A 143 -1.82 -8.67 -14.91
N LYS A 144 -2.18 -8.10 -16.07
CA LYS A 144 -3.10 -8.70 -17.04
C LYS A 144 -2.57 -9.99 -17.68
N ARG A 145 -1.28 -10.30 -17.52
CA ARG A 145 -0.66 -11.53 -18.07
C ARG A 145 -0.67 -12.68 -17.07
N SER A 146 -0.58 -12.39 -15.77
CA SER A 146 -0.49 -13.41 -14.72
C SER A 146 -1.75 -13.50 -13.86
N ASP A 147 -2.68 -12.55 -13.98
CA ASP A 147 -3.85 -12.37 -13.12
C ASP A 147 -3.50 -12.31 -11.62
N ARG A 148 -2.30 -11.80 -11.30
CA ARG A 148 -1.83 -11.57 -9.92
C ARG A 148 -1.69 -10.08 -9.63
N ILE A 149 -1.83 -9.71 -8.37
CA ILE A 149 -1.51 -8.37 -7.90
C ILE A 149 0.02 -8.23 -7.86
N ASP A 150 0.56 -7.30 -8.64
CA ASP A 150 2.00 -7.03 -8.70
C ASP A 150 2.44 -6.02 -7.64
N ALA A 151 1.59 -5.05 -7.31
CA ALA A 151 1.85 -4.08 -6.25
C ALA A 151 0.56 -3.47 -5.70
N GLU A 152 0.66 -2.95 -4.49
CA GLU A 152 -0.35 -2.06 -3.91
C GLU A 152 0.30 -0.74 -3.53
N GLY A 153 -0.50 0.33 -3.50
CA GLY A 153 -0.05 1.63 -3.06
C GLY A 153 -1.16 2.37 -2.31
N ILE A 154 -0.75 3.17 -1.34
CA ILE A 154 -1.65 3.88 -0.44
C ILE A 154 -1.49 5.38 -0.65
N GLY A 155 -2.61 6.08 -0.70
CA GLY A 155 -2.65 7.53 -0.81
C GLY A 155 -3.69 8.12 0.11
N SER A 156 -3.27 9.04 0.97
CA SER A 156 -4.16 9.81 1.82
C SER A 156 -4.16 11.28 1.43
N CYS A 157 -5.27 11.97 1.71
CA CYS A 157 -5.38 13.41 1.57
C CYS A 157 -6.48 13.94 2.49
N ASN A 158 -6.29 15.13 3.07
CA ASN A 158 -7.31 15.76 3.92
C ASN A 158 -7.44 17.28 3.67
N SER A 159 -8.55 17.87 4.12
CA SER A 159 -8.85 19.31 3.94
C SER A 159 -7.93 20.25 4.73
N ARG A 160 -7.17 19.75 5.71
CA ARG A 160 -6.26 20.56 6.54
C ARG A 160 -4.86 20.70 5.96
N GLU A 161 -4.54 20.04 4.84
CA GLU A 161 -3.28 20.27 4.14
C GLU A 161 -3.11 21.74 3.73
N ARG A 162 -1.87 22.24 3.69
CA ARG A 162 -1.54 23.65 3.39
C ARG A 162 -2.24 24.22 2.16
N ARG A 163 -2.45 23.38 1.13
CA ARG A 163 -3.13 23.75 -0.12
C ARG A 163 -4.63 24.01 0.04
N TYR A 164 -5.26 23.41 1.05
CA TYR A 164 -6.71 23.37 1.23
C TYR A 164 -7.20 24.07 2.50
N LYS A 165 -6.31 24.36 3.45
CA LYS A 165 -6.61 24.87 4.80
C LYS A 165 -7.61 26.02 4.90
N ASN A 166 -7.71 26.87 3.87
CA ASN A 166 -8.59 28.05 3.85
C ASN A 166 -9.82 27.89 2.94
N GLN A 167 -10.12 26.67 2.50
CA GLN A 167 -11.25 26.36 1.61
C GLN A 167 -12.32 25.59 2.39
N ASP A 168 -13.58 25.81 2.02
CA ASP A 168 -14.70 25.06 2.59
C ASP A 168 -14.62 23.57 2.20
N ALA A 169 -14.67 22.70 3.21
CA ALA A 169 -14.52 21.26 3.06
C ALA A 169 -15.56 20.64 2.12
N ALA A 170 -16.80 21.15 2.12
CA ALA A 170 -17.85 20.67 1.21
C ALA A 170 -17.48 20.91 -0.25
N ASN A 171 -16.88 22.05 -0.56
CA ASN A 171 -16.46 22.40 -1.92
C ASN A 171 -15.22 21.62 -2.39
N ILE A 172 -14.35 21.20 -1.48
CA ILE A 172 -13.10 20.52 -1.83
C ILE A 172 -13.11 19.00 -1.61
N ALA A 173 -14.16 18.43 -1.02
CA ALA A 173 -14.24 16.99 -0.72
C ALA A 173 -13.84 16.11 -1.91
N ASN A 174 -14.38 16.39 -3.10
CA ASN A 174 -14.03 15.66 -4.32
C ASN A 174 -12.57 15.90 -4.75
N THR A 175 -12.03 17.10 -4.55
CA THR A 175 -10.63 17.42 -4.83
C THR A 175 -9.70 16.62 -3.93
N VAL A 176 -10.01 16.55 -2.63
CA VAL A 176 -9.26 15.76 -1.64
C VAL A 176 -9.32 14.26 -2.02
N LEU A 177 -10.50 13.73 -2.34
CA LEU A 177 -10.66 12.34 -2.77
C LEU A 177 -9.86 12.03 -4.05
N LYS A 178 -9.95 12.89 -5.08
CA LYS A 178 -9.19 12.73 -6.33
C LYS A 178 -7.67 12.79 -6.08
N MET A 179 -7.24 13.60 -5.12
CA MET A 179 -5.84 13.70 -4.74
C MET A 179 -5.34 12.46 -4.00
N ALA A 180 -6.12 11.91 -3.07
CA ALA A 180 -5.83 10.63 -2.42
C ALA A 180 -5.69 9.50 -3.46
N LYS A 181 -6.66 9.39 -4.39
CA LYS A 181 -6.62 8.43 -5.52
C LYS A 181 -5.37 8.58 -6.37
N LYS A 182 -4.98 9.81 -6.69
CA LYS A 182 -3.77 10.09 -7.49
C LYS A 182 -2.51 9.66 -6.77
N ARG A 183 -2.38 9.96 -5.47
CA ARG A 183 -1.23 9.56 -4.65
C ARG A 183 -1.11 8.04 -4.59
N ALA A 184 -2.21 7.35 -4.32
CA ALA A 184 -2.27 5.90 -4.27
C ALA A 184 -1.86 5.24 -5.61
N LEU A 185 -2.34 5.78 -6.73
CA LEU A 185 -1.99 5.28 -8.06
C LEU A 185 -0.49 5.44 -8.36
N VAL A 186 0.09 6.60 -8.06
CA VAL A 186 1.51 6.87 -8.29
C VAL A 186 2.36 5.95 -7.42
N ASP A 187 2.03 5.81 -6.13
CA ASP A 187 2.72 4.94 -5.18
C ASP A 187 2.74 3.48 -5.65
N ALA A 188 1.57 2.94 -6.02
CA ALA A 188 1.45 1.58 -6.53
C ALA A 188 2.29 1.39 -7.81
N THR A 189 2.27 2.38 -8.71
CA THR A 189 2.98 2.31 -9.99
C THR A 189 4.49 2.31 -9.80
N LEU A 190 5.02 3.19 -8.95
CA LEU A 190 6.46 3.22 -8.64
C LEU A 190 6.94 1.88 -8.08
N SER A 191 6.14 1.26 -7.22
CA SER A 191 6.40 -0.07 -6.65
C SER A 191 6.38 -1.18 -7.70
N ALA A 192 5.35 -1.23 -8.56
CA ALA A 192 5.23 -2.26 -9.59
C ALA A 192 6.32 -2.17 -10.66
N THR A 193 6.63 -0.95 -11.13
CA THR A 193 7.56 -0.74 -12.24
C THR A 193 9.00 -0.55 -11.79
N ARG A 194 9.27 -0.55 -10.48
CA ARG A 194 10.59 -0.23 -9.88
C ARG A 194 11.15 1.11 -10.36
N ALA A 195 10.27 2.07 -10.61
CA ALA A 195 10.66 3.39 -11.12
C ALA A 195 10.95 4.41 -10.01
N SER A 196 10.88 3.99 -8.74
CA SER A 196 11.12 4.87 -7.59
C SER A 196 12.46 5.61 -7.68
N GLY A 197 13.55 4.91 -7.99
CA GLY A 197 14.88 5.52 -8.12
C GLY A 197 15.00 6.63 -9.19
N MET A 198 14.05 6.73 -10.13
CA MET A 198 14.03 7.81 -11.13
C MET A 198 13.09 8.96 -10.76
N PHE A 199 12.08 8.72 -9.92
CA PHE A 199 10.94 9.62 -9.75
C PHE A 199 10.52 9.94 -8.31
N THR A 200 11.26 9.48 -7.28
CA THR A 200 10.95 9.82 -5.88
C THR A 200 11.67 11.07 -5.44
N GLN A 201 10.94 11.90 -4.69
CA GLN A 201 11.49 12.95 -3.84
C GLN A 201 11.38 12.41 -2.41
N ASP A 202 12.45 11.82 -1.92
CA ASP A 202 12.48 11.28 -0.57
C ASP A 202 12.50 12.45 0.43
N LEU A 203 11.88 12.27 1.61
CA LEU A 203 11.77 13.31 2.64
C LEU A 203 13.15 13.81 3.14
N GLU A 204 14.23 13.09 2.82
CA GLU A 204 15.62 13.41 3.14
C GLU A 204 16.24 14.43 2.17
N ASP A 205 15.65 14.62 0.97
CA ASP A 205 16.09 15.60 -0.03
C ASP A 205 15.41 16.97 0.13
N MET A 206 14.58 17.15 1.19
CA MET A 206 14.02 18.45 1.56
C MET A 206 15.09 19.31 2.22
N ASP A 207 15.86 20.05 1.42
CA ASP A 207 16.68 21.14 1.94
C ASP A 207 15.76 22.24 2.48
N LEU A 208 15.53 22.23 3.79
CA LEU A 208 14.72 23.21 4.52
C LEU A 208 15.38 24.61 4.57
N SER A 209 16.44 24.87 3.79
CA SER A 209 17.23 26.10 3.89
C SER A 209 16.86 27.21 2.91
N GLU A 210 15.95 27.03 1.94
CA GLU A 210 15.59 28.13 1.04
C GLU A 210 14.27 28.83 1.39
N PRO A 211 14.28 30.14 1.74
CA PRO A 211 13.06 30.91 1.90
C PRO A 211 12.37 31.06 0.54
N ALA A 212 11.05 30.86 0.53
CA ALA A 212 10.21 30.93 -0.66
C ALA A 212 10.52 32.19 -1.51
N PRO A 213 10.61 32.06 -2.86
CA PRO A 213 10.87 33.20 -3.72
C PRO A 213 9.74 34.22 -3.55
N ARG A 214 10.12 35.43 -3.11
CA ARG A 214 9.22 36.59 -3.09
C ARG A 214 8.99 37.01 -4.54
N TYR A 215 7.83 36.67 -5.09
CA TYR A 215 7.37 37.34 -6.30
C TYR A 215 6.95 38.77 -5.92
N GLY A 216 7.64 39.73 -6.53
CA GLY A 216 7.42 41.17 -6.35
C GLY A 216 6.02 41.60 -6.75
N THR A 217 5.58 42.67 -6.09
CA THR A 217 4.35 43.45 -6.30
C THR A 217 4.23 44.01 -7.71
#